data_AF-A0A973X697-F1
#
_entry.id   AF-A0A973X697-F1
#
_cell.length_a   1.000
_cell.length_b   1.000
_cell.length_c   1.000
_cell.angle_alpha   90.00
_cell.angle_beta   90.00
_cell.angle_gamma   90.00
#
_symmetry.space_group_name_H-M   'P 1'
#
loop_
_entity.id
_entity.type
_entity.pdbx_description
1 polymer ?
#
loop_
_entity_poly.entity_id
_entity_poly.type
_entity_poly.pdbx_seq_one_letter_code
_entity_poly.pdbx_strand_id
1 'polypeptide(L)'
;MRKLFLLALVVSLAHGLLLALLPARFSATVGRSDGPLAQARAASFVTRTIAPEPSPVRTVEPATAISNTSAVAAPVPALAPVPVRKLAVKPVLPAKAQPTAPELAAAPETAAMEPATAPVSLQLAANSSPVEAGSKTRPEASEATAAAATAPAGGSARPSKVLYPQAARMLYDGHGEEKGFLKYNAGGELLWQPDGAHYNAKLEITFLLARLRTWTSKGELSDAGLQPIRFGDKPRGAEQATHFQRDKGIISFSANNPDVPLQPGAQDKLSAILQLSALVAGAPARYGAGSVISFQAADAHRAELWDFKSSGTESLELPGGTLNGLKLTKEPTVEFDQRIEVWLSPDRGYLPVRLRITESSGAFVDLLWRKTLKPE
;
A
#
# COMPACT_ATOMS: atom_id res chain seq x y z
N MET A 1 -25.09 -37.74 26.25
CA MET A 1 -24.60 -37.10 27.49
C MET A 1 -23.54 -37.93 28.23
N ARG A 2 -23.85 -39.03 28.95
CA ARG A 2 -22.89 -39.78 29.80
C ARG A 2 -21.46 -39.98 29.22
N LYS A 3 -21.31 -40.41 27.95
CA LYS A 3 -19.99 -40.61 27.31
C LYS A 3 -19.15 -39.31 27.18
N LEU A 4 -19.78 -38.16 26.96
CA LEU A 4 -19.10 -36.85 26.87
C LEU A 4 -18.60 -36.38 28.24
N PHE A 5 -19.39 -36.60 29.30
CA PHE A 5 -18.96 -36.34 30.69
C PHE A 5 -17.76 -37.20 31.07
N LEU A 6 -17.75 -38.48 30.69
CA LEU A 6 -16.61 -39.37 30.94
C LEU A 6 -15.33 -38.89 30.24
N LEU A 7 -15.45 -38.46 28.97
CA LEU A 7 -14.33 -37.90 28.20
C LEU A 7 -13.79 -36.60 28.84
N ALA A 8 -14.67 -35.67 29.21
CA ALA A 8 -14.28 -34.43 29.87
C ALA A 8 -13.58 -34.67 31.22
N LEU A 9 -14.04 -35.66 32.00
CA LEU A 9 -13.40 -36.05 33.25
C LEU A 9 -11.98 -36.58 33.01
N VAL A 10 -11.80 -37.50 32.05
CA VAL A 10 -10.48 -38.08 31.70
C VAL A 10 -9.51 -37.01 31.20
N VAL A 11 -9.96 -36.09 30.32
CA VAL A 11 -9.13 -34.99 29.82
C VAL A 11 -8.72 -34.04 30.96
N SER A 12 -9.62 -33.76 31.91
CA SER A 12 -9.33 -32.91 33.07
C SER A 12 -8.31 -33.58 34.01
N LEU A 13 -8.45 -34.88 34.25
CA LEU A 13 -7.51 -35.68 35.06
C LEU A 13 -6.11 -35.73 34.42
N ALA A 14 -6.04 -35.89 33.09
CA ALA A 14 -4.78 -35.87 32.35
C ALA A 14 -4.08 -34.50 32.43
N HIS A 15 -4.81 -33.39 32.34
CA HIS A 15 -4.24 -32.04 32.51
C HIS A 15 -3.78 -31.80 33.96
N GLY A 16 -4.55 -32.24 34.95
CA GLY A 16 -4.15 -32.15 36.36
C GLY A 16 -2.86 -32.92 36.65
N LEU A 17 -2.73 -34.14 36.10
CA LEU A 17 -1.52 -34.95 36.23
C LEU A 17 -0.32 -34.31 35.50
N LEU A 18 -0.52 -33.78 34.30
CA LEU A 18 0.52 -33.08 33.53
C LEU A 18 1.04 -31.83 34.28
N LEU A 19 0.14 -31.06 34.89
CA LEU A 19 0.48 -29.89 35.70
C LEU A 19 1.22 -30.27 37.00
N ALA A 20 0.84 -31.38 37.64
CA ALA A 20 1.51 -31.89 38.84
C ALA A 20 2.90 -32.49 38.57
N LEU A 21 3.16 -32.94 37.33
CA LEU A 21 4.44 -33.51 36.89
C LEU A 21 5.43 -32.48 36.33
N LEU A 22 5.01 -31.21 36.15
CA LEU A 22 5.93 -30.14 35.75
C LEU A 22 6.88 -29.79 36.92
N PRO A 23 8.21 -29.90 36.75
CA PRO A 23 9.15 -29.54 37.81
C PRO A 23 9.08 -28.03 38.08
N ALA A 24 9.02 -27.64 39.36
CA ALA A 24 8.84 -26.26 39.82
C ALA A 24 10.08 -25.36 39.55
N ARG A 25 10.36 -25.08 38.28
CA ARG A 25 11.50 -24.32 37.76
C ARG A 25 11.19 -22.83 37.51
N PHE A 26 9.99 -22.36 37.91
CA PHE A 26 9.57 -20.96 37.82
C PHE A 26 8.86 -20.49 39.11
N SER A 27 9.56 -20.55 40.25
CA SER A 27 9.19 -19.72 41.41
C SER A 27 9.79 -18.34 41.24
N ALA A 28 8.95 -17.31 41.09
CA ALA A 28 9.40 -15.93 40.95
C ALA A 28 9.89 -15.37 42.30
N THR A 29 11.13 -14.87 42.36
CA THR A 29 11.73 -14.31 43.57
C THR A 29 11.34 -12.85 43.81
N VAL A 30 10.12 -12.63 44.28
CA VAL A 30 9.77 -11.40 45.00
C VAL A 30 10.36 -11.52 46.40
N GLY A 31 11.46 -10.81 46.68
CA GLY A 31 12.32 -11.07 47.85
C GLY A 31 12.13 -10.12 49.04
N ARG A 32 12.66 -10.54 50.19
CA ARG A 32 13.04 -9.65 51.31
C ARG A 32 14.11 -10.29 52.21
N SER A 33 14.86 -9.43 52.90
CA SER A 33 15.60 -9.64 54.17
C SER A 33 16.81 -10.60 54.21
N ASP A 34 17.98 -9.96 54.34
CA ASP A 34 18.97 -10.13 55.42
C ASP A 34 19.84 -11.41 55.48
N GLY A 35 21.15 -11.23 55.18
CA GLY A 35 22.21 -12.21 55.39
C GLY A 35 23.59 -11.68 54.93
N PRO A 36 24.68 -11.75 55.75
CA PRO A 36 25.92 -11.02 55.47
C PRO A 36 26.93 -11.79 54.60
N LEU A 37 26.70 -11.82 53.28
CA LEU A 37 27.70 -12.29 52.28
C LEU A 37 27.87 -11.32 51.10
N ALA A 38 27.90 -10.01 51.41
CA ALA A 38 28.00 -8.94 50.42
C ALA A 38 29.44 -8.71 49.89
N GLN A 39 30.13 -9.75 49.38
CA GLN A 39 31.46 -9.59 48.80
C GLN A 39 31.87 -10.67 47.78
N ALA A 40 31.48 -10.47 46.52
CA ALA A 40 32.24 -10.93 45.36
C ALA A 40 31.88 -10.13 44.08
N ARG A 41 32.91 -9.59 43.40
CA ARG A 41 32.88 -9.15 41.99
C ARG A 41 31.82 -8.10 41.61
N ALA A 42 32.06 -6.86 42.04
CA ALA A 42 31.70 -5.72 41.20
C ALA A 42 32.52 -5.79 39.88
N ALA A 43 31.85 -5.80 38.74
CA ALA A 43 32.51 -5.70 37.44
C ALA A 43 32.77 -4.23 37.09
N SER A 44 34.03 -3.81 37.14
CA SER A 44 34.44 -2.43 36.81
C SER A 44 34.36 -2.18 35.30
N PHE A 45 33.42 -1.35 34.86
CA PHE A 45 33.37 -0.85 33.50
C PHE A 45 34.54 0.11 33.24
N VAL A 46 35.49 -0.30 32.40
CA VAL A 46 36.61 0.55 31.98
C VAL A 46 36.24 1.27 30.69
N THR A 47 35.68 2.47 30.82
CA THR A 47 35.40 3.34 29.66
C THR A 47 36.68 4.01 29.18
N ARG A 48 37.23 3.59 28.04
CA ARG A 48 38.38 4.25 27.41
C ARG A 48 37.90 5.17 26.29
N THR A 49 37.95 6.48 26.52
CA THR A 49 37.66 7.49 25.49
C THR A 49 38.68 7.38 24.35
N ILE A 50 38.18 7.25 23.12
CA ILE A 50 38.98 7.39 21.90
C ILE A 50 38.85 8.84 21.45
N ALA A 51 39.97 9.58 21.47
CA ALA A 51 40.02 10.91 20.85
C ALA A 51 40.17 10.75 19.33
N PRO A 52 39.41 11.48 18.49
CA PRO A 52 39.61 11.47 17.05
C PRO A 52 40.93 12.16 16.69
N GLU A 53 41.72 11.52 15.83
CA GLU A 53 42.98 12.06 15.34
C GLU A 53 42.72 13.18 14.30
N PRO A 54 43.36 14.35 14.40
CA PRO A 54 43.11 15.46 13.48
C PRO A 54 43.65 15.13 12.09
N SER A 55 42.79 15.20 11.07
CA SER A 55 43.19 14.94 9.68
C SER A 55 44.24 15.97 9.23
N PRO A 56 45.34 15.54 8.55
CA PRO A 56 46.39 16.45 8.13
C PRO A 56 45.87 17.42 7.06
N VAL A 57 46.00 18.73 7.32
CA VAL A 57 45.67 19.77 6.36
C VAL A 57 46.64 19.68 5.18
N ARG A 58 46.10 19.41 3.98
CA ARG A 58 46.90 19.36 2.76
C ARG A 58 47.20 20.79 2.27
N THR A 59 48.37 21.31 2.62
CA THR A 59 48.92 22.53 2.01
C THR A 59 48.91 22.40 0.49
N VAL A 60 48.33 23.38 -0.20
CA VAL A 60 48.36 23.46 -1.67
C VAL A 60 49.52 24.35 -2.07
N GLU A 61 50.59 23.73 -2.55
CA GLU A 61 51.75 24.42 -3.12
C GLU A 61 51.44 24.84 -4.57
N PRO A 62 51.80 26.06 -5.01
CA PRO A 62 51.44 26.56 -6.33
C PRO A 62 52.19 25.83 -7.46
N ALA A 63 51.47 25.53 -8.54
CA ALA A 63 52.02 24.80 -9.67
C ALA A 63 53.12 25.59 -10.40
N THR A 64 54.33 25.02 -10.46
CA THR A 64 55.41 25.48 -11.33
C THR A 64 55.54 24.51 -12.50
N ALA A 65 55.33 24.99 -13.72
CA ALA A 65 55.44 24.17 -14.93
C ALA A 65 56.76 24.44 -15.67
N ILE A 66 57.47 23.39 -16.09
CA ILE A 66 58.22 23.42 -17.36
C ILE A 66 58.36 22.03 -17.99
N SER A 67 58.49 22.04 -19.33
CA SER A 67 59.22 21.08 -20.18
C SER A 67 58.69 19.64 -20.35
N ASN A 68 58.09 19.42 -21.53
CA ASN A 68 58.01 18.11 -22.17
C ASN A 68 59.42 17.56 -22.47
N THR A 69 59.58 16.23 -22.46
CA THR A 69 60.59 15.54 -23.28
C THR A 69 59.99 14.22 -23.77
N SER A 70 60.19 13.89 -25.05
CA SER A 70 59.56 12.73 -25.69
C SER A 70 60.40 11.47 -25.54
N ALA A 71 59.78 10.33 -25.21
CA ALA A 71 60.43 9.03 -25.14
C ALA A 71 59.51 7.91 -25.68
N VAL A 72 59.75 7.55 -26.94
CA VAL A 72 59.53 6.25 -27.64
C VAL A 72 58.44 5.31 -27.11
N ALA A 73 57.47 5.00 -27.98
CA ALA A 73 56.43 4.01 -27.71
C ALA A 73 56.89 2.55 -27.87
N ALA A 74 56.26 1.65 -27.10
CA ALA A 74 56.26 0.20 -27.28
C ALA A 74 54.80 -0.32 -27.21
N PRO A 75 54.44 -1.43 -27.90
CA PRO A 75 53.04 -1.72 -28.24
C PRO A 75 52.20 -2.35 -27.12
N VAL A 76 50.88 -2.11 -27.20
CA VAL A 76 49.87 -2.65 -26.28
C VAL A 76 49.54 -4.11 -26.62
N PRO A 77 49.57 -5.06 -25.68
CA PRO A 77 49.00 -6.39 -25.88
C PRO A 77 47.47 -6.31 -25.82
N ALA A 78 46.79 -6.63 -26.93
CA ALA A 78 45.33 -6.61 -26.99
C ALA A 78 44.71 -7.76 -26.16
N LEU A 79 43.91 -7.41 -25.15
CA LEU A 79 43.11 -8.38 -24.40
C LEU A 79 41.91 -8.83 -25.24
N ALA A 80 41.78 -10.15 -25.44
CA ALA A 80 40.72 -10.75 -26.25
C ALA A 80 39.33 -10.61 -25.58
N PRO A 81 38.24 -10.47 -26.36
CA PRO A 81 36.90 -10.34 -25.80
C PRO A 81 36.41 -11.64 -25.16
N VAL A 82 35.84 -11.53 -23.95
CA VAL A 82 35.29 -12.67 -23.19
C VAL A 82 33.98 -13.15 -23.87
N PRO A 83 33.82 -14.45 -24.18
CA PRO A 83 32.64 -14.93 -24.89
C PRO A 83 31.39 -14.99 -23.99
N VAL A 84 30.30 -14.38 -24.47
CA VAL A 84 28.99 -14.42 -23.79
C VAL A 84 28.40 -15.83 -23.84
N ARG A 85 28.28 -16.47 -22.68
CA ARG A 85 27.76 -17.85 -22.53
C ARG A 85 26.24 -17.91 -22.69
N LYS A 86 25.75 -17.94 -23.94
CA LYS A 86 24.33 -18.21 -24.24
C LYS A 86 23.93 -19.60 -23.73
N LEU A 87 22.79 -19.69 -23.03
CA LEU A 87 22.18 -20.97 -22.65
C LEU A 87 21.60 -21.65 -23.90
N ALA A 88 21.97 -22.91 -24.13
CA ALA A 88 21.51 -23.68 -25.27
C ALA A 88 20.18 -24.39 -24.96
N VAL A 89 19.08 -23.90 -25.54
CA VAL A 89 17.84 -24.66 -25.66
C VAL A 89 18.02 -25.72 -26.75
N LYS A 90 17.69 -26.98 -26.45
CA LYS A 90 17.73 -28.05 -27.46
C LYS A 90 16.60 -27.86 -28.48
N PRO A 91 16.87 -27.87 -29.80
CA PRO A 91 15.83 -27.93 -30.81
C PRO A 91 15.26 -29.36 -30.92
N VAL A 92 13.95 -29.47 -31.14
CA VAL A 92 13.29 -30.70 -31.60
C VAL A 92 12.91 -30.49 -33.06
N LEU A 93 13.26 -31.43 -33.93
CA LEU A 93 13.03 -31.36 -35.38
C LEU A 93 11.61 -31.83 -35.77
N PRO A 94 11.05 -31.34 -36.90
CA PRO A 94 9.65 -31.60 -37.26
C PRO A 94 9.42 -32.85 -38.13
N ALA A 95 8.31 -33.53 -37.84
CA ALA A 95 7.34 -34.20 -38.72
C ALA A 95 7.76 -34.93 -40.03
N LYS A 96 7.24 -36.17 -40.19
CA LYS A 96 6.31 -36.49 -41.30
C LYS A 96 5.48 -37.77 -41.06
N ALA A 97 4.50 -37.97 -41.95
CA ALA A 97 3.75 -39.20 -42.29
C ALA A 97 2.54 -39.60 -41.42
N GLN A 98 1.35 -39.18 -41.87
CA GLN A 98 0.09 -39.91 -41.74
C GLN A 98 -0.04 -40.89 -42.93
N PRO A 99 -0.74 -42.03 -42.78
CA PRO A 99 -1.84 -42.29 -43.72
C PRO A 99 -3.07 -43.02 -43.13
N THR A 100 -4.26 -42.63 -43.61
CA THR A 100 -5.46 -43.46 -43.87
C THR A 100 -6.27 -44.07 -42.70
N ALA A 101 -7.60 -44.09 -42.87
CA ALA A 101 -8.58 -44.78 -42.04
C ALA A 101 -9.37 -45.83 -42.87
N PRO A 102 -10.02 -46.80 -42.22
CA PRO A 102 -11.47 -47.04 -42.39
C PRO A 102 -12.18 -46.95 -41.01
N GLU A 103 -13.34 -46.33 -40.83
CA GLU A 103 -14.68 -46.63 -41.39
C GLU A 103 -15.39 -47.81 -40.71
N LEU A 104 -16.47 -47.55 -39.95
CA LEU A 104 -17.88 -47.95 -40.23
C LEU A 104 -18.77 -47.78 -38.97
N ALA A 105 -20.10 -47.63 -39.19
CA ALA A 105 -21.20 -47.66 -38.21
C ALA A 105 -21.33 -46.48 -37.22
N ALA A 106 -22.49 -45.83 -37.04
CA ALA A 106 -23.75 -45.94 -37.79
C ALA A 106 -24.57 -44.62 -37.74
N ALA A 107 -25.41 -44.42 -38.77
CA ALA A 107 -26.46 -43.40 -38.86
C ALA A 107 -27.80 -43.96 -38.24
N PRO A 108 -29.03 -43.40 -38.38
CA PRO A 108 -29.51 -42.34 -39.30
C PRO A 108 -30.36 -41.22 -38.58
N GLU A 109 -30.37 -39.94 -39.02
CA GLU A 109 -31.28 -39.30 -40.02
C GLU A 109 -32.70 -38.90 -39.53
N THR A 110 -33.47 -37.99 -40.16
CA THR A 110 -33.23 -36.83 -41.07
C THR A 110 -34.55 -36.05 -41.24
N ALA A 111 -34.50 -34.71 -41.28
CA ALA A 111 -35.34 -33.79 -42.09
C ALA A 111 -34.94 -32.34 -41.74
N ALA A 112 -34.07 -31.64 -42.49
CA ALA A 112 -34.26 -31.09 -43.85
C ALA A 112 -35.40 -30.05 -43.92
N MET A 113 -35.20 -28.84 -44.44
CA MET A 113 -34.59 -28.60 -45.76
C MET A 113 -33.87 -27.22 -45.88
N GLU A 114 -32.83 -27.16 -46.71
CA GLU A 114 -32.12 -25.98 -47.22
C GLU A 114 -32.70 -25.55 -48.59
N PRO A 115 -32.14 -24.61 -49.41
CA PRO A 115 -31.10 -23.59 -49.18
C PRO A 115 -31.50 -22.17 -49.68
N ALA A 116 -30.57 -21.19 -49.61
CA ALA A 116 -30.00 -20.50 -50.80
C ALA A 116 -29.46 -19.06 -50.56
N THR A 117 -28.14 -18.91 -50.68
CA THR A 117 -27.40 -17.71 -51.20
C THR A 117 -27.50 -16.33 -50.48
N ALA A 118 -26.47 -15.51 -50.69
CA ALA A 118 -26.26 -14.17 -50.11
C ALA A 118 -26.08 -13.13 -51.24
N PRO A 119 -25.56 -11.91 -51.01
CA PRO A 119 -25.68 -11.00 -49.86
C PRO A 119 -26.33 -9.64 -50.26
N VAL A 120 -26.76 -8.80 -49.32
CA VAL A 120 -27.15 -7.41 -49.60
C VAL A 120 -26.57 -6.44 -48.57
N SER A 121 -26.01 -5.33 -49.04
CA SER A 121 -25.58 -4.19 -48.23
C SER A 121 -26.41 -2.94 -48.54
N LEU A 122 -26.64 -2.13 -47.51
CA LEU A 122 -26.89 -0.68 -47.55
C LEU A 122 -27.76 -0.11 -48.70
N GLN A 123 -29.01 0.22 -48.39
CA GLN A 123 -29.65 1.39 -49.01
C GLN A 123 -30.70 2.02 -48.08
N LEU A 124 -30.50 3.29 -47.72
CA LEU A 124 -31.50 4.15 -47.10
C LEU A 124 -31.87 5.22 -48.13
N ALA A 125 -33.17 5.39 -48.40
CA ALA A 125 -33.64 6.21 -49.50
C ALA A 125 -33.54 7.72 -49.19
N ALA A 126 -33.03 8.49 -50.16
CA ALA A 126 -33.15 9.94 -50.24
C ALA A 126 -33.78 10.29 -51.59
N ASN A 127 -34.68 11.28 -51.63
CA ASN A 127 -35.52 11.55 -52.80
C ASN A 127 -35.35 12.98 -53.35
N SER A 128 -35.06 13.05 -54.67
CA SER A 128 -35.16 14.18 -55.63
C SER A 128 -34.62 15.59 -55.31
N SER A 129 -33.81 16.11 -56.24
CA SER A 129 -33.58 17.55 -56.52
C SER A 129 -34.37 17.98 -57.78
N PRO A 130 -34.47 19.29 -58.13
CA PRO A 130 -33.44 20.05 -58.89
C PRO A 130 -33.12 21.44 -58.27
N VAL A 131 -31.97 22.13 -58.45
CA VAL A 131 -31.21 22.63 -59.64
C VAL A 131 -31.91 23.80 -60.37
N GLU A 132 -31.26 24.94 -60.73
CA GLU A 132 -29.87 25.45 -60.50
C GLU A 132 -29.91 26.65 -59.48
N ALA A 133 -29.08 27.71 -59.36
CA ALA A 133 -27.90 28.29 -60.04
C ALA A 133 -27.06 29.11 -59.00
N GLY A 134 -25.87 29.70 -59.27
CA GLY A 134 -25.00 29.75 -60.45
C GLY A 134 -23.91 30.86 -60.35
N SER A 135 -22.95 30.89 -61.29
CA SER A 135 -21.86 31.90 -61.46
C SER A 135 -20.73 32.05 -60.40
N LYS A 136 -19.55 32.51 -60.87
CA LYS A 136 -18.24 32.49 -60.17
C LYS A 136 -17.81 33.88 -59.65
N THR A 137 -16.95 33.93 -58.62
CA THR A 137 -15.71 34.75 -58.53
C THR A 137 -14.81 34.23 -57.38
N ARG A 138 -13.48 34.46 -57.48
CA ARG A 138 -12.39 34.00 -56.58
C ARG A 138 -11.12 34.82 -56.88
N PRO A 139 -10.09 34.98 -56.00
CA PRO A 139 -9.97 34.65 -54.55
C PRO A 139 -9.68 35.87 -53.65
N GLU A 140 -9.66 35.66 -52.32
CA GLU A 140 -8.45 35.93 -51.52
C GLU A 140 -8.38 34.98 -50.31
N ALA A 141 -7.21 34.85 -49.66
CA ALA A 141 -6.96 34.04 -48.45
C ALA A 141 -6.60 35.01 -47.29
N SER A 142 -6.71 34.69 -45.99
CA SER A 142 -6.45 33.46 -45.22
C SER A 142 -7.40 33.47 -43.97
N GLU A 143 -7.55 32.46 -43.10
CA GLU A 143 -6.69 31.32 -42.72
C GLU A 143 -7.51 30.02 -42.58
N ALA A 144 -6.83 28.88 -42.66
CA ALA A 144 -7.44 27.56 -42.47
C ALA A 144 -7.31 27.09 -41.01
N THR A 145 -8.38 27.22 -40.22
CA THR A 145 -8.44 26.65 -38.87
C THR A 145 -8.35 25.12 -38.91
N ALA A 146 -7.15 24.60 -38.65
CA ALA A 146 -6.94 23.16 -38.54
C ALA A 146 -7.66 22.61 -37.31
N ALA A 147 -8.69 21.78 -37.54
CA ALA A 147 -9.46 21.12 -36.48
C ALA A 147 -8.64 19.99 -35.83
N ALA A 148 -7.70 20.36 -34.95
CA ALA A 148 -6.99 19.41 -34.10
C ALA A 148 -7.96 18.79 -33.08
N ALA A 149 -7.96 17.46 -32.97
CA ALA A 149 -8.88 16.74 -32.10
C ALA A 149 -8.68 17.14 -30.63
N THR A 150 -9.75 17.61 -29.99
CA THR A 150 -9.74 17.97 -28.57
C THR A 150 -9.71 16.71 -27.71
N ALA A 151 -8.50 16.23 -27.39
CA ALA A 151 -8.32 15.38 -26.23
C ALA A 151 -8.82 16.11 -24.97
N PRO A 152 -9.46 15.43 -24.02
CA PRO A 152 -9.97 16.07 -22.81
C PRO A 152 -8.80 16.62 -21.99
N ALA A 153 -8.59 17.94 -22.05
CA ALA A 153 -7.58 18.61 -21.25
C ALA A 153 -7.85 18.36 -19.77
N GLY A 154 -6.90 17.71 -19.08
CA GLY A 154 -7.03 17.37 -17.67
C GLY A 154 -7.31 18.63 -16.85
N GLY A 155 -8.53 18.73 -16.30
CA GLY A 155 -8.96 19.92 -15.58
C GLY A 155 -8.02 20.18 -14.41
N SER A 156 -7.29 21.30 -14.46
CA SER A 156 -6.34 21.69 -13.41
C SER A 156 -7.11 21.90 -12.11
N ALA A 157 -7.09 20.86 -11.27
CA ALA A 157 -7.88 20.82 -10.07
C ALA A 157 -7.29 21.82 -9.07
N ARG A 158 -8.08 22.86 -8.73
CA ARG A 158 -7.69 23.82 -7.68
C ARG A 158 -7.20 23.04 -6.44
N PRO A 159 -6.09 23.46 -5.80
CA PRO A 159 -5.57 22.75 -4.63
C PRO A 159 -6.69 22.62 -3.60
N SER A 160 -6.92 21.40 -3.12
CA SER A 160 -7.87 21.16 -2.05
C SER A 160 -7.38 21.87 -0.80
N LYS A 161 -8.22 22.73 -0.22
CA LYS A 161 -7.95 23.22 1.13
C LYS A 161 -7.84 22.01 2.06
N VAL A 162 -6.76 21.95 2.82
CA VAL A 162 -6.53 20.96 3.87
C VAL A 162 -6.94 21.56 5.21
N LEU A 163 -7.51 20.75 6.11
CA LEU A 163 -7.74 21.11 7.50
C LEU A 163 -7.41 19.91 8.39
N TYR A 164 -6.31 19.97 9.13
CA TYR A 164 -5.90 18.86 9.99
C TYR A 164 -6.86 18.67 11.16
N PRO A 165 -7.28 17.42 11.46
CA PRO A 165 -8.00 17.11 12.68
C PRO A 165 -7.18 17.46 13.92
N GLN A 166 -7.85 17.86 14.99
CA GLN A 166 -7.22 18.11 16.29
C GLN A 166 -6.60 16.83 16.86
N ALA A 167 -5.54 16.97 17.67
CA ALA A 167 -4.83 15.85 18.28
C ALA A 167 -5.79 14.95 19.11
N ALA A 168 -5.72 13.64 18.89
CA ALA A 168 -6.74 12.70 19.34
C ALA A 168 -6.17 11.31 19.66
N ARG A 169 -6.75 10.63 20.65
CA ARG A 169 -6.57 9.19 20.90
C ARG A 169 -7.92 8.50 20.75
N MET A 170 -8.11 7.77 19.65
CA MET A 170 -9.35 7.06 19.34
C MET A 170 -9.23 5.59 19.72
N LEU A 171 -10.19 5.10 20.50
CA LEU A 171 -10.32 3.71 20.90
C LEU A 171 -11.42 3.06 20.06
N TYR A 172 -11.13 1.86 19.56
CA TYR A 172 -12.02 1.05 18.74
C TYR A 172 -12.22 -0.31 19.39
N ASP A 173 -13.45 -0.80 19.33
CA ASP A 173 -13.69 -2.24 19.42
C ASP A 173 -13.81 -2.78 18.00
N GLY A 174 -13.37 -4.00 17.77
CA GLY A 174 -13.33 -4.55 16.44
C GLY A 174 -13.58 -6.04 16.40
N HIS A 175 -13.67 -6.54 15.18
CA HIS A 175 -13.68 -7.96 14.91
C HIS A 175 -12.85 -8.21 13.65
N GLY A 176 -12.41 -9.45 13.49
CA GLY A 176 -11.74 -9.90 12.29
C GLY A 176 -12.09 -11.34 11.98
N GLU A 177 -11.67 -11.76 10.79
CA GLU A 177 -11.83 -13.13 10.34
C GLU A 177 -10.55 -13.59 9.66
N GLU A 178 -10.07 -14.77 10.01
CA GLU A 178 -8.92 -15.41 9.36
C GLU A 178 -9.39 -16.65 8.58
N LYS A 179 -8.81 -16.87 7.40
CA LYS A 179 -9.04 -18.04 6.52
C LYS A 179 -10.51 -18.29 6.14
N GLY A 180 -11.40 -17.30 6.29
CA GLY A 180 -12.83 -17.41 5.97
C GLY A 180 -13.69 -18.14 7.01
N PHE A 181 -13.16 -18.42 8.22
CA PHE A 181 -13.95 -19.06 9.28
C PHE A 181 -13.49 -18.78 10.72
N LEU A 182 -12.23 -18.41 10.97
CA LEU A 182 -11.78 -18.07 12.32
C LEU A 182 -12.17 -16.62 12.65
N LYS A 183 -13.37 -16.43 13.19
CA LYS A 183 -13.84 -15.13 13.69
C LYS A 183 -13.22 -14.81 15.06
N TYR A 184 -12.76 -13.58 15.23
CA TYR A 184 -12.14 -13.11 16.48
C TYR A 184 -12.52 -11.68 16.82
N ASN A 185 -12.50 -11.35 18.12
CA ASN A 185 -12.65 -9.98 18.60
C ASN A 185 -11.28 -9.28 18.62
N ALA A 186 -11.23 -8.03 18.17
CA ALA A 186 -10.05 -7.18 18.16
C ALA A 186 -10.27 -5.91 18.99
N GLY A 187 -9.18 -5.28 19.44
CA GLY A 187 -9.18 -3.92 19.96
C GLY A 187 -8.25 -3.04 19.15
N GLY A 188 -8.66 -1.80 18.87
CA GLY A 188 -7.86 -0.83 18.11
C GLY A 188 -7.58 0.45 18.90
N GLU A 189 -6.41 1.05 18.70
CA GLU A 189 -6.09 2.40 19.17
C GLU A 189 -5.41 3.19 18.05
N LEU A 190 -6.01 4.31 17.65
CA LEU A 190 -5.37 5.32 16.79
C LEU A 190 -4.94 6.51 17.66
N LEU A 191 -3.64 6.75 17.71
CA LEU A 191 -3.04 7.96 18.28
C LEU A 191 -2.67 8.90 17.13
N TRP A 192 -3.16 10.14 17.18
CA TRP A 192 -2.92 11.21 16.21
C TRP A 192 -2.41 12.45 16.94
N GLN A 193 -1.16 12.84 16.67
CA GLN A 193 -0.45 13.92 17.38
C GLN A 193 0.24 14.86 16.36
N PRO A 194 -0.49 15.83 15.77
CA PRO A 194 0.08 16.96 15.06
C PRO A 194 0.59 18.03 16.05
N ASP A 195 1.73 18.67 15.74
CA ASP A 195 2.28 19.78 16.53
C ASP A 195 2.12 21.17 15.86
N GLY A 196 1.71 21.20 14.59
CA GLY A 196 1.56 22.41 13.76
C GLY A 196 2.55 22.49 12.60
N ALA A 197 3.72 21.84 12.71
CA ALA A 197 4.70 21.67 11.64
C ALA A 197 4.96 20.20 11.28
N HIS A 198 4.80 19.28 12.23
CA HIS A 198 4.97 17.85 12.08
C HIS A 198 3.76 17.08 12.61
N TYR A 199 3.75 15.78 12.35
CA TYR A 199 2.84 14.84 13.00
C TYR A 199 3.52 13.52 13.38
N ASN A 200 2.97 12.89 14.41
CA ASN A 200 3.16 11.47 14.70
C ASN A 200 1.79 10.78 14.72
N ALA A 201 1.75 9.58 14.12
CA ALA A 201 0.56 8.75 14.07
C ALA A 201 0.91 7.28 14.40
N LYS A 202 0.08 6.61 15.18
CA LYS A 202 0.18 5.18 15.50
C LYS A 202 -1.20 4.54 15.46
N LEU A 203 -1.41 3.53 14.61
CA LEU A 203 -2.55 2.61 14.72
C LEU A 203 -2.06 1.27 15.31
N GLU A 204 -2.59 0.89 16.46
CA GLU A 204 -2.27 -0.35 17.15
C GLU A 204 -3.47 -1.29 17.16
N ILE A 205 -3.27 -2.54 16.73
CA ILE A 205 -4.31 -3.58 16.64
C ILE A 205 -3.94 -4.71 17.61
N THR A 206 -4.91 -5.14 18.41
CA THR A 206 -4.76 -6.13 19.48
C THR A 206 -5.78 -7.27 19.37
N PHE A 207 -5.43 -8.46 19.85
CA PHE A 207 -6.29 -9.63 19.99
C PHE A 207 -6.00 -10.29 21.35
N LEU A 208 -7.02 -10.49 22.18
CA LEU A 208 -6.90 -11.02 23.56
C LEU A 208 -5.75 -10.36 24.35
N LEU A 209 -5.74 -9.02 24.41
CA LEU A 209 -4.70 -8.16 25.02
C LEU A 209 -3.31 -8.24 24.39
N ALA A 210 -3.03 -9.20 23.50
CA ALA A 210 -1.77 -9.28 22.77
C ALA A 210 -1.79 -8.38 21.53
N ARG A 211 -0.74 -7.57 21.36
CA ARG A 211 -0.48 -6.80 20.13
C ARG A 211 -0.38 -7.75 18.93
N LEU A 212 -1.11 -7.42 17.86
CA LEU A 212 -1.17 -8.19 16.62
C LEU A 212 -0.40 -7.50 15.50
N ARG A 213 -0.64 -6.19 15.32
CA ARG A 213 0.06 -5.33 14.36
C ARG A 213 0.11 -3.89 14.90
N THR A 214 1.09 -3.12 14.46
CA THR A 214 1.17 -1.68 14.72
C THR A 214 1.69 -0.99 13.48
N TRP A 215 0.93 -0.02 12.96
CA TRP A 215 1.40 0.92 11.97
C TRP A 215 1.81 2.21 12.65
N THR A 216 2.93 2.78 12.20
CA THR A 216 3.40 4.11 12.60
C THR A 216 3.67 4.94 11.36
N SER A 217 3.35 6.23 11.43
CA SER A 217 3.70 7.21 10.40
C SER A 217 4.15 8.49 11.08
N LYS A 218 5.20 9.11 10.56
CA LYS A 218 5.65 10.43 10.96
C LYS A 218 6.13 11.25 9.76
N GLY A 219 5.93 12.55 9.84
CA GLY A 219 6.23 13.46 8.75
C GLY A 219 5.87 14.91 9.07
N GLU A 220 5.87 15.73 8.02
CA GLU A 220 5.58 17.16 8.07
C GLU A 220 4.12 17.47 7.71
N LEU A 221 3.68 18.66 8.11
CA LEU A 221 2.41 19.28 7.76
C LEU A 221 2.66 20.39 6.73
N SER A 222 1.78 20.53 5.73
CA SER A 222 1.92 21.51 4.66
C SER A 222 0.58 21.84 4.01
N ASP A 223 0.48 22.96 3.29
CA ASP A 223 -0.75 23.37 2.60
C ASP A 223 -1.26 22.34 1.56
N ALA A 224 -0.38 21.44 1.10
CA ALA A 224 -0.71 20.34 0.18
C ALA A 224 -1.20 19.05 0.88
N GLY A 225 -1.06 18.96 2.21
CA GLY A 225 -1.40 17.76 2.98
C GLY A 225 -0.25 17.24 3.85
N LEU A 226 -0.45 16.03 4.38
CA LEU A 226 0.60 15.31 5.11
C LEU A 226 1.77 15.00 4.17
N GLN A 227 2.99 15.18 4.66
CA GLN A 227 4.22 14.79 3.97
C GLN A 227 4.98 13.76 4.81
N PRO A 228 4.73 12.45 4.62
CA PRO A 228 5.47 11.43 5.34
C PRO A 228 6.97 11.52 5.10
N ILE A 229 7.72 11.11 6.13
CA ILE A 229 9.17 10.91 6.14
C ILE A 229 9.47 9.43 6.40
N ARG A 230 8.75 8.80 7.35
CA ARG A 230 8.85 7.36 7.64
C ARG A 230 7.48 6.75 7.96
N PHE A 231 7.22 5.61 7.34
CA PHE A 231 6.25 4.61 7.78
C PHE A 231 6.96 3.41 8.44
N GLY A 232 6.29 2.75 9.38
CA GLY A 232 6.74 1.49 9.99
C GLY A 232 5.57 0.54 10.23
N ASP A 233 5.64 -0.66 9.65
CA ASP A 233 4.73 -1.78 9.88
C ASP A 233 5.38 -2.82 10.78
N LYS A 234 4.79 -3.01 11.95
CA LYS A 234 5.25 -3.96 12.96
C LYS A 234 4.18 -5.01 13.23
N PRO A 235 4.22 -6.18 12.55
CA PRO A 235 3.50 -7.36 13.00
C PRO A 235 4.08 -7.87 14.33
N ARG A 236 3.72 -9.08 14.77
CA ARG A 236 4.29 -9.74 15.97
C ARG A 236 5.81 -9.99 15.92
N GLY A 237 6.49 -9.71 14.81
CA GLY A 237 7.93 -9.94 14.61
C GLY A 237 8.74 -8.66 14.48
N ALA A 238 9.68 -8.66 13.53
CA ALA A 238 10.46 -7.48 13.17
C ALA A 238 9.58 -6.40 12.53
N GLU A 239 10.00 -5.14 12.65
CA GLU A 239 9.39 -4.00 11.97
C GLU A 239 10.00 -3.82 10.58
N GLN A 240 9.15 -3.63 9.57
CA GLN A 240 9.54 -3.21 8.23
C GLN A 240 9.16 -1.74 8.06
N ALA A 241 9.96 -0.97 7.31
CA ALA A 241 9.82 0.47 7.25
C ALA A 241 10.04 1.01 5.84
N THR A 242 9.36 2.12 5.56
CA THR A 242 9.37 2.79 4.26
C THR A 242 9.71 4.24 4.46
N HIS A 243 10.69 4.75 3.72
CA HIS A 243 11.27 6.07 3.91
C HIS A 243 11.08 6.93 2.67
N PHE A 244 10.63 8.17 2.89
CA PHE A 244 10.26 9.12 1.85
C PHE A 244 11.37 10.15 1.69
N GLN A 245 12.37 9.81 0.87
CA GLN A 245 13.57 10.62 0.64
C GLN A 245 13.26 11.69 -0.41
N ARG A 246 12.53 12.73 0.03
CA ARG A 246 12.03 13.84 -0.82
C ARG A 246 13.15 14.73 -1.36
N ASP A 247 14.33 14.71 -0.72
CA ASP A 247 15.61 15.25 -1.19
C ASP A 247 16.15 14.53 -2.44
N LYS A 248 15.87 13.23 -2.56
CA LYS A 248 16.31 12.35 -3.68
C LYS A 248 15.21 12.00 -4.66
N GLY A 249 13.95 12.35 -4.35
CA GLY A 249 12.78 12.00 -5.15
C GLY A 249 12.43 10.50 -5.13
N ILE A 250 12.75 9.77 -4.06
CA ILE A 250 12.51 8.31 -3.98
C ILE A 250 11.82 7.87 -2.67
N ILE A 251 11.11 6.75 -2.77
CA ILE A 251 10.56 5.95 -1.67
C ILE A 251 11.39 4.67 -1.60
N SER A 252 11.98 4.37 -0.43
CA SER A 252 12.86 3.22 -0.22
C SER A 252 12.36 2.31 0.92
N PHE A 253 12.60 1.00 0.81
CA PHE A 253 12.03 -0.01 1.71
C PHE A 253 13.10 -0.77 2.51
N SER A 254 12.94 -0.89 3.82
CA SER A 254 13.84 -1.68 4.67
C SER A 254 13.74 -3.20 4.44
N ALA A 255 12.78 -3.64 3.63
CA ALA A 255 12.68 -5.00 3.11
C ALA A 255 13.69 -5.29 1.97
N ASN A 256 14.45 -4.29 1.52
CA ASN A 256 15.33 -4.35 0.34
C ASN A 256 14.55 -4.64 -0.96
N ASN A 257 13.33 -4.11 -1.05
CA ASN A 257 12.59 -4.02 -2.30
C ASN A 257 13.12 -2.83 -3.13
N PRO A 258 12.95 -2.82 -4.47
CA PRO A 258 13.41 -1.73 -5.31
C PRO A 258 12.83 -0.37 -4.91
N ASP A 259 13.66 0.68 -4.96
CA ASP A 259 13.22 2.05 -4.74
C ASP A 259 12.22 2.50 -5.82
N VAL A 260 11.20 3.26 -5.42
CA VAL A 260 10.14 3.76 -6.30
C VAL A 260 10.19 5.29 -6.35
N PRO A 261 9.99 5.95 -7.51
CA PRO A 261 9.90 7.41 -7.58
C PRO A 261 8.81 7.98 -6.67
N LEU A 262 9.18 9.01 -5.89
CA LEU A 262 8.31 9.72 -4.95
C LEU A 262 7.48 10.76 -5.72
N GLN A 263 6.16 10.58 -5.73
CA GLN A 263 5.24 11.51 -6.38
C GLN A 263 4.87 12.69 -5.45
N PRO A 264 4.48 13.85 -6.01
CA PRO A 264 3.90 14.94 -5.23
C PRO A 264 2.68 14.45 -4.43
N GLY A 265 2.62 14.79 -3.14
CA GLY A 265 1.55 14.34 -2.25
C GLY A 265 1.57 12.85 -1.87
N ALA A 266 2.63 12.10 -2.19
CA ALA A 266 2.75 10.68 -1.83
C ALA A 266 2.62 10.43 -0.33
N GLN A 267 1.80 9.43 0.03
CA GLN A 267 1.45 9.01 1.39
C GLN A 267 2.06 7.65 1.73
N ASP A 268 1.92 7.24 3.00
CA ASP A 268 2.00 5.85 3.44
C ASP A 268 0.60 5.31 3.81
N LYS A 269 0.49 4.02 4.08
CA LYS A 269 -0.78 3.35 4.40
C LYS A 269 -1.56 3.97 5.58
N LEU A 270 -0.89 4.51 6.59
CA LEU A 270 -1.53 5.15 7.75
C LEU A 270 -1.77 6.64 7.51
N SER A 271 -0.81 7.37 6.95
CA SER A 271 -1.02 8.78 6.60
C SER A 271 -2.06 8.95 5.49
N ALA A 272 -2.22 8.00 4.56
CA ALA A 272 -3.31 7.99 3.57
C ALA A 272 -4.69 8.16 4.23
N ILE A 273 -4.94 7.42 5.31
CA ILE A 273 -6.21 7.47 6.06
C ILE A 273 -6.43 8.86 6.69
N LEU A 274 -5.35 9.45 7.22
CA LEU A 274 -5.36 10.77 7.87
C LEU A 274 -5.36 11.94 6.87
N GLN A 275 -4.80 11.74 5.68
CA GLN A 275 -4.85 12.67 4.55
C GLN A 275 -6.26 12.72 3.96
N LEU A 276 -6.98 11.59 3.88
CA LEU A 276 -8.42 11.58 3.57
C LEU A 276 -9.21 12.40 4.62
N SER A 277 -8.94 12.21 5.92
CA SER A 277 -9.53 13.05 6.99
C SER A 277 -9.26 14.54 6.77
N ALA A 278 -8.01 14.92 6.50
CA ALA A 278 -7.61 16.32 6.38
C ALA A 278 -8.10 17.01 5.09
N LEU A 279 -8.17 16.27 3.97
CA LEU A 279 -8.76 16.74 2.71
C LEU A 279 -10.27 16.95 2.84
N VAL A 280 -10.98 15.95 3.40
CA VAL A 280 -12.44 16.04 3.55
C VAL A 280 -12.82 17.12 4.55
N ALA A 281 -12.13 17.25 5.68
CA ALA A 281 -12.35 18.33 6.65
C ALA A 281 -12.13 19.73 6.04
N GLY A 282 -11.16 19.88 5.14
CA GLY A 282 -10.85 21.16 4.53
C GLY A 282 -11.81 21.60 3.41
N ALA A 283 -12.48 20.65 2.73
CA ALA A 283 -13.46 20.95 1.69
C ALA A 283 -14.60 19.90 1.57
N PRO A 284 -15.48 19.70 2.58
CA PRO A 284 -16.42 18.58 2.61
C PRO A 284 -17.32 18.46 1.38
N ALA A 285 -17.81 19.59 0.85
CA ALA A 285 -18.69 19.64 -0.32
C ALA A 285 -18.06 19.13 -1.62
N ARG A 286 -16.72 19.00 -1.68
CA ARG A 286 -15.99 18.43 -2.83
C ARG A 286 -16.04 16.90 -2.86
N TYR A 287 -16.35 16.25 -1.73
CA TYR A 287 -16.12 14.82 -1.51
C TYR A 287 -17.39 13.99 -1.30
N GLY A 288 -18.53 14.47 -1.82
CA GLY A 288 -19.79 13.72 -1.87
C GLY A 288 -19.71 12.43 -2.69
N ALA A 289 -20.82 11.68 -2.73
CA ALA A 289 -20.90 10.39 -3.41
C ALA A 289 -20.46 10.47 -4.88
N GLY A 290 -19.73 9.46 -5.34
CA GLY A 290 -19.16 9.38 -6.69
C GLY A 290 -17.84 10.14 -6.89
N SER A 291 -17.41 10.99 -5.94
CA SER A 291 -16.09 11.60 -5.99
C SER A 291 -14.97 10.57 -5.79
N VAL A 292 -13.78 10.85 -6.33
CA VAL A 292 -12.58 10.03 -6.19
C VAL A 292 -11.44 10.87 -5.62
N ILE A 293 -10.67 10.29 -4.70
CA ILE A 293 -9.47 10.89 -4.12
C ILE A 293 -8.29 9.97 -4.46
N SER A 294 -7.36 10.48 -5.28
CA SER A 294 -6.24 9.71 -5.84
C SER A 294 -4.89 10.29 -5.38
N PHE A 295 -4.00 9.46 -4.87
CA PHE A 295 -2.61 9.80 -4.58
C PHE A 295 -1.74 8.54 -4.53
N GLN A 296 -0.43 8.67 -4.74
CA GLN A 296 0.51 7.57 -4.49
C GLN A 296 0.49 7.24 -3.00
N ALA A 297 0.41 5.96 -2.63
CA ALA A 297 0.51 5.50 -1.26
C ALA A 297 1.45 4.29 -1.17
N ALA A 298 2.23 4.21 -0.10
CA ALA A 298 3.17 3.13 0.15
C ALA A 298 2.84 2.30 1.38
N ASP A 299 3.01 0.97 1.28
CA ASP A 299 3.06 0.07 2.43
C ASP A 299 4.52 -0.27 2.77
N ALA A 300 4.77 -1.42 3.42
CA ALA A 300 6.11 -1.89 3.77
C ALA A 300 6.91 -2.50 2.59
N HIS A 301 6.31 -2.59 1.40
CA HIS A 301 6.80 -3.38 0.28
C HIS A 301 6.73 -2.67 -1.08
N ARG A 302 5.69 -1.86 -1.34
CA ARG A 302 5.46 -1.20 -2.62
C ARG A 302 4.86 0.20 -2.43
N ALA A 303 4.92 1.00 -3.49
CA ALA A 303 4.25 2.30 -3.58
C ALA A 303 3.50 2.40 -4.91
N GLU A 304 2.20 2.62 -4.86
CA GLU A 304 1.29 2.55 -6.01
C GLU A 304 0.21 3.65 -5.94
N LEU A 305 -0.55 3.88 -7.01
CA LEU A 305 -1.64 4.86 -7.00
C LEU A 305 -2.87 4.27 -6.30
N TRP A 306 -3.36 4.91 -5.24
CA TRP A 306 -4.58 4.49 -4.53
C TRP A 306 -5.74 5.44 -4.85
N ASP A 307 -6.81 4.88 -5.44
CA ASP A 307 -8.06 5.58 -5.74
C ASP A 307 -9.12 5.28 -4.66
N PHE A 308 -9.41 6.24 -3.80
CA PHE A 308 -10.51 6.15 -2.83
C PHE A 308 -11.79 6.74 -3.41
N LYS A 309 -12.79 5.87 -3.65
CA LYS A 309 -14.12 6.24 -4.15
C LYS A 309 -15.06 6.56 -2.99
N SER A 310 -15.68 7.74 -3.01
CA SER A 310 -16.67 8.17 -2.02
C SER A 310 -18.03 7.53 -2.32
N SER A 311 -18.63 6.84 -1.34
CA SER A 311 -19.99 6.30 -1.44
C SER A 311 -21.05 7.26 -0.89
N GLY A 312 -20.65 8.43 -0.36
CA GLY A 312 -21.53 9.33 0.37
C GLY A 312 -21.56 9.06 1.88
N THR A 313 -22.41 9.80 2.58
CA THR A 313 -22.55 9.73 4.04
C THR A 313 -23.67 8.76 4.42
N GLU A 314 -23.38 7.82 5.30
CA GLU A 314 -24.36 6.89 5.89
C GLU A 314 -24.37 6.98 7.42
N SER A 315 -25.48 6.56 8.04
CA SER A 315 -25.60 6.45 9.50
C SER A 315 -24.97 5.14 9.97
N LEU A 316 -24.13 5.22 10.99
CA LEU A 316 -23.36 4.09 11.52
C LEU A 316 -23.73 3.83 12.98
N GLU A 317 -24.23 2.64 13.28
CA GLU A 317 -24.29 2.15 14.65
C GLU A 317 -22.90 1.67 15.08
N LEU A 318 -22.29 2.38 16.02
CA LEU A 318 -20.94 2.14 16.52
C LEU A 318 -20.95 1.89 18.04
N PRO A 319 -19.93 1.21 18.60
CA PRO A 319 -19.83 1.00 20.05
C PRO A 319 -19.85 2.28 20.90
N GLY A 320 -19.48 3.43 20.32
CA GLY A 320 -19.55 4.75 20.96
C GLY A 320 -20.87 5.51 20.76
N GLY A 321 -21.88 4.88 20.17
CA GLY A 321 -23.15 5.49 19.76
C GLY A 321 -23.22 5.82 18.27
N THR A 322 -24.44 6.08 17.79
CA THR A 322 -24.74 6.38 16.38
C THR A 322 -24.03 7.64 15.88
N LEU A 323 -23.36 7.58 14.73
CA LEU A 323 -22.72 8.73 14.08
C LEU A 323 -22.94 8.71 12.56
N ASN A 324 -22.88 9.88 11.92
CA ASN A 324 -22.80 9.95 10.45
C ASN A 324 -21.35 9.73 10.00
N GLY A 325 -21.14 8.97 8.92
CA GLY A 325 -19.82 8.70 8.36
C GLY A 325 -19.79 8.75 6.84
N LEU A 326 -18.93 9.59 6.26
CA LEU A 326 -18.61 9.59 4.84
C LEU A 326 -17.77 8.35 4.51
N LYS A 327 -18.32 7.41 3.74
CA LYS A 327 -17.61 6.19 3.34
C LYS A 327 -16.69 6.45 2.14
N LEU A 328 -15.42 6.05 2.27
CA LEU A 328 -14.42 6.04 1.22
C LEU A 328 -13.85 4.62 1.06
N THR A 329 -13.78 4.13 -0.19
CA THR A 329 -13.36 2.77 -0.50
C THR A 329 -12.23 2.77 -1.53
N LYS A 330 -11.07 2.20 -1.17
CA LYS A 330 -10.05 1.73 -2.13
C LYS A 330 -10.34 0.26 -2.44
N GLU A 331 -10.48 -0.04 -3.73
CA GLU A 331 -10.58 -1.42 -4.22
C GLU A 331 -9.19 -2.05 -4.46
N PRO A 332 -9.07 -3.39 -4.47
CA PRO A 332 -7.88 -4.07 -4.99
C PRO A 332 -7.73 -3.80 -6.50
N THR A 333 -6.58 -3.27 -6.92
CA THR A 333 -6.27 -2.98 -8.34
C THR A 333 -5.27 -3.95 -8.96
N VAL A 334 -4.53 -4.71 -8.15
CA VAL A 334 -3.53 -5.71 -8.58
C VAL A 334 -3.64 -6.99 -7.74
N GLU A 335 -2.92 -8.05 -8.12
CA GLU A 335 -2.83 -9.26 -7.29
C GLU A 335 -2.13 -8.96 -5.96
N PHE A 336 -2.54 -9.64 -4.88
CA PHE A 336 -2.07 -9.38 -3.51
C PHE A 336 -2.31 -7.95 -3.02
N ASP A 337 -3.40 -7.32 -3.49
CA ASP A 337 -3.82 -6.00 -3.04
C ASP A 337 -4.98 -6.05 -2.01
N GLN A 338 -5.02 -5.04 -1.15
CA GLN A 338 -5.94 -4.90 -0.04
C GLN A 338 -7.11 -3.99 -0.42
N ARG A 339 -8.32 -4.39 -0.01
CA ARG A 339 -9.48 -3.51 0.04
C ARG A 339 -9.41 -2.71 1.34
N ILE A 340 -9.56 -1.38 1.25
CA ILE A 340 -9.56 -0.49 2.41
C ILE A 340 -10.85 0.33 2.38
N GLU A 341 -11.67 0.19 3.42
CA GLU A 341 -12.90 0.95 3.61
C GLU A 341 -12.78 1.79 4.89
N VAL A 342 -12.93 3.10 4.76
CA VAL A 342 -12.84 4.04 5.88
C VAL A 342 -14.09 4.92 5.91
N TRP A 343 -14.58 5.21 7.11
CA TRP A 343 -15.70 6.11 7.35
C TRP A 343 -15.25 7.31 8.16
N LEU A 344 -15.40 8.52 7.61
CA LEU A 344 -14.96 9.77 8.21
C LEU A 344 -16.17 10.54 8.74
N SER A 345 -16.23 10.81 10.05
CA SER A 345 -17.42 11.41 10.66
C SER A 345 -17.31 12.94 10.81
N PRO A 346 -18.26 13.73 10.29
CA PRO A 346 -18.31 15.18 10.54
C PRO A 346 -18.34 15.49 12.04
N ASP A 347 -19.09 14.68 12.80
CA ASP A 347 -19.28 14.77 14.27
C ASP A 347 -17.98 14.53 15.08
N ARG A 348 -16.91 14.11 14.39
CA ARG A 348 -15.56 13.88 14.91
C ARG A 348 -14.47 14.61 14.11
N GLY A 349 -14.83 15.68 13.38
CA GLY A 349 -13.87 16.46 12.59
C GLY A 349 -13.25 15.67 11.43
N TYR A 350 -14.03 14.76 10.84
CA TYR A 350 -13.64 13.80 9.79
C TYR A 350 -12.52 12.82 10.19
N LEU A 351 -12.30 12.61 11.49
CA LEU A 351 -11.52 11.47 11.97
C LEU A 351 -12.19 10.12 11.58
N PRO A 352 -11.39 9.05 11.39
CA PRO A 352 -11.90 7.75 10.95
C PRO A 352 -12.64 7.03 12.08
N VAL A 353 -13.98 7.02 12.02
CA VAL A 353 -14.85 6.35 13.02
C VAL A 353 -15.10 4.87 12.73
N ARG A 354 -14.80 4.43 11.50
CA ARG A 354 -14.66 3.01 11.18
C ARG A 354 -13.54 2.81 10.16
N LEU A 355 -12.79 1.73 10.32
CA LEU A 355 -11.74 1.31 9.40
C LEU A 355 -11.80 -0.20 9.22
N ARG A 356 -12.15 -0.64 8.01
CA ARG A 356 -12.08 -2.05 7.61
C ARG A 356 -10.99 -2.24 6.57
N ILE A 357 -10.15 -3.24 6.80
CA ILE A 357 -9.08 -3.65 5.87
C ILE A 357 -9.22 -5.14 5.63
N THR A 358 -9.38 -5.51 4.36
CA THR A 358 -9.48 -6.90 3.91
C THR A 358 -8.25 -7.22 3.06
N GLU A 359 -7.46 -8.18 3.53
CA GLU A 359 -6.31 -8.76 2.85
C GLU A 359 -6.77 -9.56 1.62
N SER A 360 -5.90 -9.77 0.62
CA SER A 360 -6.24 -10.49 -0.62
C SER A 360 -6.65 -11.96 -0.41
N SER A 361 -6.42 -12.51 0.78
CA SER A 361 -6.86 -13.84 1.22
C SER A 361 -8.31 -13.87 1.73
N GLY A 362 -9.02 -12.74 1.71
CA GLY A 362 -10.35 -12.58 2.31
C GLY A 362 -10.34 -12.40 3.84
N ALA A 363 -9.18 -12.60 4.49
CA ALA A 363 -9.02 -12.28 5.90
C ALA A 363 -9.15 -10.77 6.14
N PHE A 364 -9.83 -10.35 7.20
CA PHE A 364 -10.07 -8.93 7.46
C PHE A 364 -9.98 -8.55 8.93
N VAL A 365 -9.84 -7.24 9.17
CA VAL A 365 -10.10 -6.58 10.45
C VAL A 365 -11.01 -5.38 10.21
N ASP A 366 -12.02 -5.21 11.06
CA ASP A 366 -12.99 -4.11 11.05
C ASP A 366 -12.97 -3.47 12.44
N LEU A 367 -12.55 -2.20 12.50
CA LEU A 367 -12.40 -1.40 13.72
C LEU A 367 -13.51 -0.37 13.78
N LEU A 368 -14.35 -0.44 14.82
CA LEU A 368 -15.52 0.43 15.02
C LEU A 368 -15.29 1.32 16.25
N TRP A 369 -15.46 2.63 16.09
CA TRP A 369 -15.13 3.61 17.12
C TRP A 369 -15.99 3.44 18.38
N ARG A 370 -15.31 3.33 19.54
CA ARG A 370 -15.93 3.33 20.87
C ARG A 370 -15.81 4.68 21.57
N LYS A 371 -14.66 5.35 21.49
CA LYS A 371 -14.43 6.60 22.23
C LYS A 371 -13.28 7.40 21.64
N THR A 372 -13.38 8.73 21.69
CA THR A 372 -12.22 9.63 21.53
C THR A 372 -11.82 10.19 22.89
N LEU A 373 -10.52 10.19 23.16
CA LEU A 373 -9.86 10.80 24.30
C LEU A 373 -8.91 11.90 23.78
N LYS A 374 -8.46 12.78 24.69
CA LYS A 374 -7.24 13.55 24.43
C LYS A 374 -6.06 12.57 24.33
N PRO A 375 -5.04 12.84 23.51
CA PRO A 375 -3.75 12.16 23.65
C PRO A 375 -3.15 12.48 25.03
N GLU A 376 -2.34 11.54 25.52
CA GLU A 376 -1.50 11.66 26.71
C GLU A 376 -0.10 12.19 26.33
#